data_AF-A0A3P7I7Z6-F1
#
_entry.id   AF-A0A3P7I7Z6-F1
#
_cell.length_a   1.000
_cell.length_b   1.000
_cell.length_c   1.000
_cell.angle_alpha   90.00
_cell.angle_beta   90.00
_cell.angle_gamma   90.00
#
_symmetry.space_group_name_H-M   'P 1'
#
loop_
_entity.id
_entity.type
_entity.pdbx_description
1 polymer ?
#
loop_
_entity_poly.entity_id
_entity_poly.type
_entity_poly.pdbx_seq_one_letter_code
_entity_poly.pdbx_strand_id
1 'polypeptide(L)'
;MVFRDANAISAFNEPLAGAARFVASLCAVSTALESLTQMVLRGGDVTDAANTVHQELVRVRCAEYQFAGISSRMASFLVEAGMFLSLLQLLVEVTSLPERYTQVVLSIRAVITDAQNRWVVVGPPSDQALALIAAILDPLDCADADGKKILSTGTFGHLLVTHAPALPEVFPSIGDIRMKWAQISEPNRDVALEKPIRFVAGLPCGVRLVASLHNLDENDLRNLRVQVLRIGVLTFFILGFCIVDRLSKQLAWIFPPTAIGHIKRRRPRFVTGLFFS
;
A
#
# COMPACT_ATOMS: atom_id res chain seq x y z
N MET A 1 6.27 -11.69 22.58
CA MET A 1 7.48 -12.50 22.38
C MET A 1 7.82 -12.49 20.89
N VAL A 2 7.24 -13.41 20.10
CA VAL A 2 7.43 -13.63 18.64
C VAL A 2 7.90 -12.41 17.81
N PHE A 3 7.22 -11.25 17.89
CA PHE A 3 7.63 -10.05 17.16
C PHE A 3 9.09 -9.61 17.40
N ARG A 4 9.59 -9.68 18.64
CA ARG A 4 10.99 -9.35 18.95
C ARG A 4 11.95 -10.40 18.38
N ASP A 5 11.57 -11.66 18.50
CA ASP A 5 12.38 -12.81 18.10
C ASP A 5 12.51 -12.87 16.56
N ALA A 6 11.42 -12.59 15.83
CA ALA A 6 11.42 -12.45 14.38
C ALA A 6 12.28 -11.27 13.89
N ASN A 7 12.21 -10.11 14.56
CA ASN A 7 13.08 -8.97 14.24
C ASN A 7 14.57 -9.30 14.51
N ALA A 8 14.88 -10.07 15.57
CA ALA A 8 16.24 -10.53 15.83
C ALA A 8 16.72 -11.52 14.75
N ILE A 9 15.92 -12.53 14.38
CA ILE A 9 16.24 -13.47 13.29
C ILE A 9 16.50 -12.70 11.98
N SER A 10 15.71 -11.66 11.68
CA SER A 10 15.93 -10.79 10.53
C SER A 10 17.24 -10.00 10.55
N ALA A 11 17.85 -9.78 11.71
CA ALA A 11 19.13 -9.07 11.82
C ALA A 11 20.35 -10.01 11.67
N PHE A 12 20.20 -11.29 12.00
CA PHE A 12 21.31 -12.25 12.07
C PHE A 12 21.29 -13.34 10.98
N ASN A 13 20.17 -13.54 10.27
CA ASN A 13 20.05 -14.60 9.25
C ASN A 13 19.48 -14.02 7.94
N GLU A 14 20.36 -13.67 6.99
CA GLU A 14 19.99 -13.10 5.70
C GLU A 14 19.03 -14.00 4.87
N PRO A 15 19.27 -15.31 4.70
CA PRO A 15 18.33 -16.21 4.05
C PRO A 15 16.91 -16.19 4.63
N LEU A 16 16.75 -16.02 5.94
CA LEU A 16 15.46 -15.97 6.63
C LEU A 16 14.94 -14.54 6.87
N ALA A 17 15.66 -13.49 6.47
CA ALA A 17 15.28 -12.12 6.78
C ALA A 17 13.99 -11.65 6.10
N GLY A 18 13.68 -12.19 4.90
CA GLY A 18 12.39 -11.94 4.23
C GLY A 18 11.23 -12.52 5.02
N ALA A 19 11.27 -13.84 5.25
CA ALA A 19 10.33 -14.59 6.08
C ALA A 19 10.10 -13.96 7.47
N ALA A 20 11.17 -13.61 8.18
CA ALA A 20 11.10 -13.09 9.54
C ALA A 20 10.51 -11.67 9.59
N ARG A 21 10.85 -10.79 8.63
CA ARG A 21 10.20 -9.46 8.50
C ARG A 21 8.71 -9.59 8.17
N PHE A 22 8.33 -10.55 7.35
CA PHE A 22 6.94 -10.79 7.00
C PHE A 22 6.12 -11.26 8.22
N VAL A 23 6.63 -12.23 9.00
CA VAL A 23 6.01 -12.66 10.26
C VAL A 23 5.92 -11.50 11.27
N ALA A 24 6.97 -10.69 11.42
CA ALA A 24 6.93 -9.51 12.27
C ALA A 24 5.86 -8.50 11.81
N SER A 25 5.72 -8.28 10.50
CA SER A 25 4.70 -7.41 9.92
C SER A 25 3.27 -7.94 10.19
N LEU A 26 3.04 -9.25 10.06
CA LEU A 26 1.75 -9.87 10.34
C LEU A 26 1.37 -9.79 11.82
N CYS A 27 2.31 -10.03 12.73
CA CYS A 27 2.08 -9.82 14.16
C CYS A 27 1.72 -8.35 14.46
N ALA A 28 2.43 -7.39 13.85
CA ALA A 28 2.13 -5.97 14.03
C ALA A 28 0.74 -5.59 13.50
N VAL A 29 0.33 -6.12 12.34
CA VAL A 29 -1.01 -5.91 11.76
C VAL A 29 -2.10 -6.52 12.66
N SER A 30 -1.92 -7.75 13.17
CA SER A 30 -2.90 -8.37 14.09
C SER A 30 -3.08 -7.57 15.38
N THR A 31 -1.96 -7.17 16.03
CA THR A 31 -2.01 -6.34 17.24
C THR A 31 -2.61 -4.96 16.95
N ALA A 32 -2.38 -4.38 15.77
CA ALA A 32 -2.99 -3.13 15.35
C ALA A 32 -4.50 -3.25 15.12
N LEU A 33 -4.97 -4.31 14.45
CA LEU A 33 -6.40 -4.60 14.26
C LEU A 33 -7.13 -4.69 15.61
N GLU A 34 -6.60 -5.48 16.54
CA GLU A 34 -7.16 -5.62 17.90
C GLU A 34 -7.17 -4.27 18.63
N SER A 35 -6.03 -3.56 18.67
CA SER A 35 -5.88 -2.32 19.43
C SER A 35 -6.75 -1.18 18.89
N LEU A 36 -6.81 -1.00 17.57
CA LEU A 36 -7.63 0.01 16.92
C LEU A 36 -9.13 -0.28 17.05
N THR A 37 -9.53 -1.56 16.99
CA THR A 37 -10.93 -1.96 17.24
C THR A 37 -11.36 -1.58 18.66
N GLN A 38 -10.51 -1.80 19.67
CA GLN A 38 -10.82 -1.35 21.03
C GLN A 38 -10.78 0.17 21.18
N MET A 39 -9.84 0.87 20.53
CA MET A 39 -9.71 2.34 20.61
C MET A 39 -10.92 3.06 20.03
N VAL A 40 -11.34 2.69 18.81
CA VAL A 40 -12.48 3.31 18.11
C VAL A 40 -13.79 3.03 18.83
N LEU A 41 -14.00 1.80 19.32
CA LEU A 41 -15.29 1.36 19.85
C LEU A 41 -15.48 1.63 21.36
N ARG A 42 -14.41 1.93 22.11
CA ARG A 42 -14.49 2.32 23.53
C ARG A 42 -14.34 3.82 23.78
N GLY A 43 -14.36 4.64 22.73
CA GLY A 43 -14.34 6.11 22.86
C GLY A 43 -12.98 6.70 23.20
N GLY A 44 -11.91 6.23 22.55
CA GLY A 44 -10.64 6.96 22.51
C GLY A 44 -10.74 8.28 21.71
N ASP A 45 -9.64 9.03 21.60
CA ASP A 45 -9.61 10.20 20.71
C ASP A 45 -9.84 9.76 19.26
N VAL A 46 -10.92 10.27 18.68
CA VAL A 46 -11.42 9.85 17.37
C VAL A 46 -10.53 10.39 16.23
N THR A 47 -9.82 11.49 16.45
CA THR A 47 -8.88 12.06 15.47
C THR A 47 -7.54 11.34 15.48
N ASP A 48 -6.99 11.02 16.65
CA ASP A 48 -5.80 10.16 16.74
C ASP A 48 -6.08 8.73 16.28
N ALA A 49 -7.29 8.21 16.54
CA ALA A 49 -7.72 6.93 15.99
C ALA A 49 -7.75 6.96 14.44
N ALA A 50 -8.35 7.98 13.82
CA ALA A 50 -8.36 8.14 12.36
C ALA A 50 -6.94 8.19 11.77
N ASN A 51 -6.04 8.97 12.39
CA ASN A 51 -4.64 9.09 11.98
C ASN A 51 -3.91 7.75 12.11
N THR A 52 -4.13 7.01 13.20
CA THR A 52 -3.48 5.71 13.46
C THR A 52 -4.00 4.63 12.51
N VAL A 53 -5.32 4.56 12.27
CA VAL A 53 -5.91 3.67 11.27
C VAL A 53 -5.32 3.93 9.88
N HIS A 54 -5.12 5.19 9.49
CA HIS A 54 -4.50 5.53 8.22
C HIS A 54 -3.02 5.07 8.13
N GLN A 55 -2.24 5.21 9.21
CA GLN A 55 -0.86 4.70 9.26
C GLN A 55 -0.79 3.17 9.18
N GLU A 56 -1.71 2.47 9.82
CA GLU A 56 -1.78 1.01 9.78
C GLU A 56 -2.31 0.49 8.43
N LEU A 57 -3.21 1.22 7.75
CA LEU A 57 -3.56 0.96 6.36
C LEU A 57 -2.33 1.04 5.44
N VAL A 58 -1.49 2.07 5.60
CA VAL A 58 -0.22 2.18 4.86
C VAL A 58 0.70 0.99 5.20
N ARG A 59 0.77 0.54 6.47
CA ARG A 59 1.56 -0.65 6.84
C ARG A 59 1.02 -1.93 6.20
N VAL A 60 -0.29 -2.15 6.17
CA VAL A 60 -0.91 -3.32 5.50
C VAL A 60 -0.61 -3.30 4.00
N ARG A 61 -0.79 -2.15 3.33
CA ARG A 61 -0.45 -2.02 1.89
C ARG A 61 1.04 -2.21 1.62
N CYS A 62 1.94 -1.76 2.50
CA CYS A 62 3.35 -2.11 2.41
C CYS A 62 3.56 -3.63 2.52
N ALA A 63 2.90 -4.32 3.47
CA ALA A 63 2.99 -5.77 3.61
C ALA A 63 2.43 -6.55 2.40
N GLU A 64 1.37 -6.05 1.74
CA GLU A 64 0.81 -6.61 0.50
C GLU A 64 1.85 -6.65 -0.64
N TYR A 65 2.67 -5.60 -0.80
CA TYR A 65 3.56 -5.43 -1.96
C TYR A 65 5.04 -5.65 -1.70
N GLN A 66 5.52 -5.53 -0.45
CA GLN A 66 6.95 -5.59 -0.10
C GLN A 66 7.58 -6.99 -0.17
N PHE A 67 6.78 -8.06 -0.21
CA PHE A 67 7.27 -9.44 -0.19
C PHE A 67 6.82 -10.22 -1.43
N ALA A 68 7.68 -11.10 -1.92
CA ALA A 68 7.41 -12.09 -2.95
C ALA A 68 7.34 -13.49 -2.31
N GLY A 69 6.64 -14.42 -2.96
CA GLY A 69 6.42 -15.77 -2.42
C GLY A 69 5.38 -15.85 -1.31
N ILE A 70 4.62 -14.77 -1.05
CA ILE A 70 3.49 -14.79 -0.11
C ILE A 70 2.45 -15.81 -0.60
N SER A 71 2.02 -16.71 0.28
CA SER A 71 0.94 -17.65 -0.04
C SER A 71 -0.40 -16.94 -0.24
N SER A 72 -1.27 -17.51 -1.10
CA SER A 72 -2.63 -17.00 -1.35
C SER A 72 -3.42 -16.71 -0.06
N ARG A 73 -3.39 -17.62 0.92
CA ARG A 73 -4.10 -17.44 2.20
C ARG A 73 -3.58 -16.24 3.01
N MET A 74 -2.28 -15.99 3.01
CA MET A 74 -1.67 -14.89 3.76
C MET A 74 -1.82 -13.55 3.04
N ALA A 75 -1.79 -13.55 1.70
CA ALA A 75 -2.12 -12.38 0.89
C ALA A 75 -3.61 -12.00 1.03
N SER A 76 -4.51 -12.99 1.04
CA SER A 76 -5.95 -12.79 1.29
C SER A 76 -6.23 -12.20 2.69
N PHE A 77 -5.54 -12.67 3.73
CA PHE A 77 -5.61 -12.06 5.07
C PHE A 77 -5.17 -10.59 5.08
N LEU A 78 -4.15 -10.20 4.30
CA LEU A 78 -3.75 -8.78 4.18
C LEU A 78 -4.82 -7.96 3.44
N VAL A 79 -5.42 -8.51 2.39
CA VAL A 79 -6.56 -7.88 1.68
C VAL A 79 -7.73 -7.63 2.63
N GLU A 80 -8.04 -8.62 3.48
CA GLU A 80 -9.08 -8.59 4.51
C GLU A 80 -8.76 -7.56 5.62
N ALA A 81 -7.54 -7.56 6.17
CA ALA A 81 -7.09 -6.57 7.15
C ALA A 81 -7.15 -5.13 6.60
N GLY A 82 -6.78 -4.94 5.33
CA GLY A 82 -6.86 -3.65 4.64
C GLY A 82 -8.30 -3.19 4.40
N MET A 83 -9.21 -4.11 4.06
CA MET A 83 -10.64 -3.83 3.98
C MET A 83 -11.20 -3.44 5.35
N PHE A 84 -10.89 -4.22 6.39
CA PHE A 84 -11.39 -4.02 7.74
C PHE A 84 -10.96 -2.67 8.33
N LEU A 85 -9.67 -2.32 8.25
CA LEU A 85 -9.18 -1.01 8.69
C LEU A 85 -9.83 0.14 7.90
N SER A 86 -10.11 -0.05 6.61
CA SER A 86 -10.82 0.96 5.80
C SER A 86 -12.27 1.13 6.25
N LEU A 87 -12.97 0.03 6.56
CA LEU A 87 -14.32 0.07 7.14
C LEU A 87 -14.32 0.72 8.55
N LEU A 88 -13.30 0.46 9.35
CA LEU A 88 -13.11 1.08 10.67
C LEU A 88 -12.86 2.61 10.55
N GLN A 89 -12.10 3.05 9.53
CA GLN A 89 -11.94 4.48 9.21
C GLN A 89 -13.27 5.13 8.79
N LEU A 90 -14.10 4.42 8.04
CA LEU A 90 -15.42 4.90 7.62
C LEU A 90 -16.43 4.93 8.77
N LEU A 91 -16.36 4.00 9.73
CA LEU A 91 -17.12 4.08 10.99
C LEU A 91 -16.76 5.34 11.79
N VAL A 92 -15.46 5.67 11.86
CA VAL A 92 -14.99 6.93 12.45
C VAL A 92 -15.56 8.13 11.70
N GLU A 93 -15.54 8.16 10.36
CA GLU A 93 -16.11 9.28 9.60
C GLU A 93 -17.62 9.46 9.81
N VAL A 94 -18.44 8.39 9.86
CA VAL A 94 -19.87 8.52 10.20
C VAL A 94 -20.08 9.04 11.62
N THR A 95 -19.21 8.63 12.56
CA THR A 95 -19.32 9.03 13.97
C THR A 95 -18.95 10.50 14.19
N SER A 96 -17.94 11.02 13.46
CA SER A 96 -17.51 12.42 13.55
C SER A 96 -18.29 13.37 12.63
N LEU A 97 -18.76 12.90 11.47
CA LEU A 97 -19.38 13.73 10.43
C LEU A 97 -20.67 13.06 9.88
N PRO A 98 -21.77 12.97 10.67
CA PRO A 98 -23.01 12.31 10.24
C PRO A 98 -23.62 12.88 8.94
N GLU A 99 -23.37 14.16 8.65
CA GLU A 99 -23.77 14.83 7.40
C GLU A 99 -23.24 14.14 6.13
N ARG A 100 -22.14 13.39 6.23
CA ARG A 100 -21.50 12.67 5.12
C ARG A 100 -22.04 11.25 4.91
N TYR A 101 -23.05 10.81 5.65
CA TYR A 101 -23.52 9.42 5.65
C TYR A 101 -23.69 8.81 4.25
N THR A 102 -24.33 9.54 3.32
CA THR A 102 -24.53 9.09 1.93
C THR A 102 -23.21 8.87 1.17
N GLN A 103 -22.23 9.77 1.35
CA GLN A 103 -20.89 9.60 0.78
C GLN A 103 -20.14 8.43 1.42
N VAL A 104 -20.31 8.21 2.73
CA VAL A 104 -19.67 7.07 3.42
C VAL A 104 -20.28 5.74 2.98
N VAL A 105 -21.59 5.65 2.73
CA VAL A 105 -22.23 4.45 2.15
C VAL A 105 -21.64 4.11 0.77
N LEU A 106 -21.40 5.12 -0.08
CA LEU A 106 -20.70 4.92 -1.36
C LEU A 106 -19.24 4.46 -1.15
N SER A 107 -18.53 5.03 -0.17
CA SER A 107 -17.17 4.62 0.18
C SER A 107 -17.10 3.18 0.73
N ILE A 108 -18.08 2.74 1.53
CA ILE A 108 -18.18 1.36 2.03
C ILE A 108 -18.28 0.38 0.85
N ARG A 109 -19.20 0.66 -0.10
CA ARG A 109 -19.36 -0.15 -1.32
C ARG A 109 -18.06 -0.19 -2.14
N ALA A 110 -17.39 0.95 -2.32
CA ALA A 110 -16.11 1.03 -3.03
C ALA A 110 -14.98 0.23 -2.35
N VAL A 111 -14.88 0.26 -1.01
CA VAL A 111 -13.91 -0.52 -0.22
C VAL A 111 -14.14 -2.02 -0.36
N ILE A 112 -15.40 -2.46 -0.32
CA ILE A 112 -15.77 -3.87 -0.54
C ILE A 112 -15.43 -4.30 -1.97
N THR A 113 -15.71 -3.46 -2.98
CA THR A 113 -15.37 -3.74 -4.38
C THR A 113 -13.85 -3.79 -4.63
N ASP A 114 -13.04 -2.94 -3.98
CA ASP A 114 -11.57 -3.05 -4.02
C ASP A 114 -11.08 -4.37 -3.43
N ALA A 115 -11.60 -4.78 -2.27
CA ALA A 115 -11.25 -6.06 -1.65
C ALA A 115 -11.62 -7.26 -2.55
N GLN A 116 -12.83 -7.26 -3.11
CA GLN A 116 -13.29 -8.27 -4.06
C GLN A 116 -12.39 -8.35 -5.31
N ASN A 117 -12.07 -7.22 -5.93
CA ASN A 117 -11.16 -7.16 -7.08
C ASN A 117 -9.74 -7.66 -6.74
N ARG A 118 -9.26 -7.45 -5.51
CA ARG A 118 -7.95 -7.96 -5.06
C ARG A 118 -7.98 -9.46 -4.75
N TRP A 119 -9.06 -10.01 -4.17
CA TRP A 119 -9.21 -11.46 -3.98
C TRP A 119 -9.29 -12.26 -5.28
N VAL A 120 -9.77 -11.67 -6.39
CA VAL A 120 -9.66 -12.29 -7.73
C VAL A 120 -8.19 -12.54 -8.13
N VAL A 121 -7.24 -11.72 -7.64
CA VAL A 121 -5.80 -11.85 -7.93
C VAL A 121 -5.07 -12.68 -6.89
N VAL A 122 -5.33 -12.49 -5.59
CA VAL A 122 -4.60 -13.17 -4.50
C VAL A 122 -5.20 -14.50 -4.05
N GLY A 123 -6.44 -14.79 -4.46
CA GLY A 123 -7.24 -15.93 -4.00
C GLY A 123 -8.29 -15.56 -2.95
N PRO A 124 -9.13 -16.52 -2.54
CA PRO A 124 -10.43 -16.25 -1.93
C PRO A 124 -10.36 -15.61 -0.53
N PRO A 125 -11.38 -14.81 -0.14
CA PRO A 125 -11.57 -14.32 1.23
C PRO A 125 -11.76 -15.46 2.25
N SER A 126 -11.67 -15.14 3.54
CA SER A 126 -12.19 -16.01 4.60
C SER A 126 -13.72 -16.00 4.66
N ASP A 127 -14.31 -17.02 5.27
CA ASP A 127 -15.76 -17.05 5.57
C ASP A 127 -16.17 -15.87 6.47
N GLN A 128 -15.26 -15.41 7.34
CA GLN A 128 -15.49 -14.26 8.23
C GLN A 128 -15.62 -12.95 7.45
N ALA A 129 -14.79 -12.75 6.43
CA ALA A 129 -14.88 -11.61 5.51
C ALA A 129 -16.14 -11.66 4.64
N LEU A 130 -16.52 -12.84 4.16
CA LEU A 130 -17.78 -13.03 3.41
C LEU A 130 -19.00 -12.72 4.29
N ALA A 131 -19.02 -13.18 5.54
CA ALA A 131 -20.07 -12.88 6.50
C ALA A 131 -20.14 -11.37 6.82
N LEU A 132 -19.00 -10.69 7.02
CA LEU A 132 -18.94 -9.24 7.21
C LEU A 132 -19.52 -8.48 6.01
N ILE A 133 -19.12 -8.87 4.79
CA ILE A 133 -19.60 -8.23 3.55
C ILE A 133 -21.10 -8.43 3.39
N ALA A 134 -21.62 -9.65 3.60
CA ALA A 134 -23.06 -9.92 3.52
C ALA A 134 -23.85 -9.12 4.57
N ALA A 135 -23.36 -9.07 5.81
CA ALA A 135 -24.02 -8.35 6.90
C ALA A 135 -23.95 -6.81 6.79
N ILE A 136 -22.97 -6.27 6.06
CA ILE A 136 -22.91 -4.85 5.70
C ILE A 136 -23.79 -4.54 4.48
N LEU A 137 -23.82 -5.41 3.48
CA LEU A 137 -24.57 -5.15 2.24
C LEU A 137 -26.08 -5.35 2.38
N ASP A 138 -26.58 -6.35 3.12
CA ASP A 138 -28.03 -6.54 3.35
C ASP A 138 -28.77 -5.26 3.79
N PRO A 139 -28.34 -4.51 4.83
CA PRO A 139 -29.02 -3.27 5.20
C PRO A 139 -28.86 -2.17 4.15
N LEU A 140 -27.71 -2.10 3.46
CA LEU A 140 -27.44 -1.07 2.46
C LEU A 140 -28.16 -1.29 1.12
N ASP A 141 -28.44 -2.54 0.74
CA ASP A 141 -29.19 -2.92 -0.46
C ASP A 141 -30.71 -2.91 -0.19
N CYS A 142 -31.16 -3.32 0.99
CA CYS A 142 -32.57 -3.18 1.40
C CYS A 142 -33.04 -1.72 1.55
N ALA A 143 -32.11 -0.77 1.72
CA ALA A 143 -32.46 0.65 1.87
C ALA A 143 -33.21 1.21 0.65
N ASP A 144 -32.89 0.76 -0.56
CA ASP A 144 -33.55 1.17 -1.80
C ASP A 144 -34.94 0.55 -1.99
N ALA A 145 -35.27 -0.51 -1.24
CA ALA A 145 -36.52 -1.26 -1.36
C ALA A 145 -37.55 -0.96 -0.25
N ASP A 146 -37.09 -0.78 1.01
CA ASP A 146 -37.98 -0.62 2.18
C ASP A 146 -37.53 0.48 3.17
N GLY A 147 -36.79 1.48 2.66
CA GLY A 147 -36.73 2.86 3.17
C GLY A 147 -36.24 3.15 4.60
N LYS A 148 -35.93 2.14 5.43
CA LYS A 148 -35.63 2.32 6.87
C LYS A 148 -34.50 1.48 7.46
N LYS A 149 -33.86 0.55 6.72
CA LYS A 149 -32.64 -0.14 7.18
C LYS A 149 -31.41 0.79 7.11
N ILE A 150 -31.35 1.81 7.96
CA ILE A 150 -30.14 2.63 8.14
C ILE A 150 -29.09 1.78 8.86
N LEU A 151 -27.92 1.57 8.24
CA LEU A 151 -26.75 1.01 8.90
C LEU A 151 -26.25 2.02 9.96
N SER A 152 -26.66 1.81 11.22
CA SER A 152 -26.28 2.70 12.33
C SER A 152 -24.82 2.51 12.75
N THR A 153 -24.23 3.52 13.40
CA THR A 153 -22.86 3.43 13.95
C THR A 153 -22.70 2.27 14.95
N GLY A 154 -23.69 2.05 15.81
CA GLY A 154 -23.71 0.92 16.75
C GLY A 154 -23.79 -0.43 16.05
N THR A 155 -24.63 -0.56 15.02
CA THR A 155 -24.73 -1.78 14.19
C THR A 155 -23.42 -2.05 13.46
N PHE A 156 -22.85 -1.03 12.81
CA PHE A 156 -21.62 -1.16 12.03
C PHE A 156 -20.41 -1.49 12.93
N GLY A 157 -20.29 -0.83 14.08
CA GLY A 157 -19.28 -1.16 15.09
C GLY A 157 -19.41 -2.58 15.62
N HIS A 158 -20.64 -3.05 15.91
CA HIS A 158 -20.88 -4.44 16.31
C HIS A 158 -20.44 -5.43 15.22
N LEU A 159 -20.80 -5.19 13.96
CA LEU A 159 -20.41 -6.06 12.84
C LEU A 159 -18.89 -6.18 12.71
N LEU A 160 -18.14 -5.09 12.93
CA LEU A 160 -16.68 -5.11 12.93
C LEU A 160 -16.10 -5.88 14.15
N VAL A 161 -16.73 -5.86 15.33
CA VAL A 161 -16.31 -6.73 16.45
C VAL A 161 -16.56 -8.20 16.15
N THR A 162 -17.74 -8.53 15.62
CA THR A 162 -18.11 -9.93 15.33
C THR A 162 -17.21 -10.54 14.24
N HIS A 163 -16.80 -9.75 13.26
CA HIS A 163 -16.04 -10.21 12.09
C HIS A 163 -14.65 -9.58 11.99
N ALA A 164 -13.94 -9.49 13.12
CA ALA A 164 -12.54 -9.10 13.13
C ALA A 164 -11.66 -10.12 12.36
N PRO A 165 -10.70 -9.68 11.51
CA PRO A 165 -9.87 -10.60 10.72
C PRO A 165 -8.95 -11.45 11.59
N ALA A 166 -9.02 -12.77 11.44
CA ALA A 166 -8.19 -13.71 12.17
C ALA A 166 -6.94 -14.10 11.38
N LEU A 167 -5.78 -14.18 12.06
CA LEU A 167 -4.59 -14.77 11.45
C LEU A 167 -4.83 -16.27 11.15
N PRO A 168 -4.39 -16.79 9.98
CA PRO A 168 -4.49 -18.21 9.68
C PRO A 168 -3.81 -19.11 10.71
N GLU A 169 -4.54 -20.07 11.27
CA GLU A 169 -4.02 -21.05 12.24
C GLU A 169 -2.83 -21.85 11.69
N VAL A 170 -2.88 -22.18 10.38
CA VAL A 170 -1.81 -22.88 9.68
C VAL A 170 -1.07 -21.90 8.78
N PHE A 171 0.17 -21.60 9.18
CA PHE A 171 1.15 -20.87 8.37
C PHE A 171 1.75 -21.82 7.31
N PRO A 172 1.56 -21.58 6.01
CA PRO A 172 2.24 -22.34 4.94
C PRO A 172 3.74 -22.00 4.87
N SER A 173 4.47 -22.66 3.95
CA SER A 173 5.93 -22.52 3.78
C SER A 173 6.39 -21.05 3.80
N ILE A 174 7.03 -20.66 4.90
CA ILE A 174 7.58 -19.31 5.07
C ILE A 174 8.95 -19.18 4.38
N GLY A 175 9.61 -20.30 4.04
CA GLY A 175 10.95 -20.33 3.43
C GLY A 175 11.01 -19.75 2.01
N ASP A 176 9.87 -19.69 1.32
CA ASP A 176 9.75 -19.11 -0.01
C ASP A 176 9.58 -17.58 0.01
N ILE A 177 9.33 -17.00 1.19
CA ILE A 177 8.99 -15.58 1.36
C ILE A 177 10.24 -14.70 1.37
N ARG A 178 10.36 -13.85 0.34
CA ARG A 178 11.54 -13.00 0.10
C ARG A 178 11.13 -11.53 0.06
N MET A 179 11.90 -10.67 0.70
CA MET A 179 11.68 -9.22 0.58
C MET A 179 12.03 -8.75 -0.84
N LYS A 180 11.21 -7.88 -1.43
CA LYS A 180 11.51 -7.18 -2.68
C LYS A 180 12.41 -5.99 -2.39
N TRP A 181 13.47 -5.79 -3.16
CA TRP A 181 14.41 -4.67 -2.97
C TRP A 181 15.19 -4.33 -4.23
N ALA A 182 15.86 -3.17 -4.20
CA ALA A 182 16.70 -2.67 -5.28
C ALA A 182 18.07 -2.27 -4.74
N GLN A 183 19.14 -2.64 -5.45
CA GLN A 183 20.51 -2.20 -5.15
C GLN A 183 20.91 -1.11 -6.15
N ILE A 184 21.02 0.14 -5.69
CA ILE A 184 21.54 1.24 -6.53
C ILE A 184 23.06 1.08 -6.66
N SER A 185 23.55 0.94 -7.90
CA SER A 185 24.98 0.84 -8.23
C SER A 185 25.54 2.14 -8.81
N GLU A 186 24.71 2.93 -9.50
CA GLU A 186 25.04 4.29 -9.94
C GLU A 186 23.93 5.28 -9.54
N PRO A 187 24.27 6.51 -9.11
CA PRO A 187 25.64 7.02 -8.91
C PRO A 187 26.31 6.41 -7.67
N ASN A 188 27.57 6.00 -7.80
CA ASN A 188 28.37 5.55 -6.67
C ASN A 188 28.63 6.75 -5.71
N ARG A 189 28.34 6.56 -4.42
CA ARG A 189 28.46 7.57 -3.36
C ARG A 189 29.84 8.21 -3.31
N ASP A 190 30.90 7.40 -3.37
CA ASP A 190 32.26 7.84 -3.13
C ASP A 190 32.79 8.62 -4.34
N VAL A 191 32.48 8.13 -5.55
CA VAL A 191 32.74 8.84 -6.81
C VAL A 191 31.98 10.17 -6.87
N ALA A 192 30.75 10.24 -6.33
CA ALA A 192 29.97 11.47 -6.27
C ALA A 192 30.52 12.50 -5.25
N LEU A 193 31.28 12.06 -4.24
CA LEU A 193 32.00 12.94 -3.32
C LEU A 193 33.29 13.49 -3.94
N GLU A 194 34.07 12.65 -4.64
CA GLU A 194 35.29 13.09 -5.34
C GLU A 194 35.00 13.98 -6.56
N LYS A 195 33.95 13.64 -7.32
CA LYS A 195 33.59 14.28 -8.60
C LYS A 195 32.15 14.77 -8.53
N PRO A 196 31.86 15.83 -7.73
CA PRO A 196 30.52 16.39 -7.62
C PRO A 196 30.04 16.86 -9.00
N ILE A 197 28.87 16.36 -9.41
CA ILE A 197 28.30 16.65 -10.72
C ILE A 197 27.99 18.15 -10.80
N ARG A 198 28.63 18.85 -11.74
CA ARG A 198 28.48 20.30 -11.90
C ARG A 198 27.24 20.60 -12.73
N PHE A 199 26.35 21.42 -12.17
CA PHE A 199 25.08 21.80 -12.76
C PHE A 199 25.02 23.31 -13.00
N VAL A 200 24.36 23.74 -14.07
CA VAL A 200 24.05 25.15 -14.33
C VAL A 200 22.60 25.40 -13.94
N ALA A 201 22.36 26.41 -13.10
CA ALA A 201 21.01 26.76 -12.66
C ALA A 201 20.10 27.10 -13.84
N GLY A 202 18.89 26.54 -13.85
CA GLY A 202 17.92 26.73 -14.94
C GLY A 202 18.12 25.86 -16.17
N LEU A 203 19.18 25.05 -16.27
CA LEU A 203 19.40 24.13 -17.39
C LEU A 203 19.02 22.67 -17.09
N PRO A 204 18.70 21.88 -18.14
CA PRO A 204 18.55 20.43 -18.04
C PRO A 204 19.75 19.74 -17.41
N CYS A 205 19.51 19.00 -16.31
CA CYS A 205 20.55 18.28 -15.57
C CYS A 205 20.08 16.83 -15.31
N GLY A 206 20.46 15.93 -16.21
CA GLY A 206 20.22 14.50 -16.06
C GLY A 206 21.31 13.83 -15.22
N VAL A 207 20.91 12.95 -14.30
CA VAL A 207 21.81 12.03 -13.59
C VAL A 207 21.40 10.61 -14.00
N ARG A 208 22.37 9.78 -14.43
CA ARG A 208 22.12 8.36 -14.68
C ARG A 208 21.97 7.65 -13.33
N LEU A 209 20.87 6.93 -13.14
CA LEU A 209 20.69 6.02 -12.03
C LEU A 209 20.65 4.59 -12.58
N VAL A 210 21.51 3.71 -12.05
CA VAL A 210 21.51 2.27 -12.34
C VAL A 210 21.18 1.51 -11.07
N ALA A 211 20.24 0.57 -11.15
CA ALA A 211 19.90 -0.30 -10.04
C ALA A 211 19.59 -1.74 -10.47
N SER A 212 20.05 -2.70 -9.68
CA SER A 212 19.70 -4.13 -9.78
C SER A 212 18.41 -4.42 -9.00
N LEU A 213 17.50 -5.21 -9.57
CA LEU A 213 16.19 -5.50 -8.97
C LEU A 213 16.06 -6.96 -8.48
N HIS A 214 15.71 -7.13 -7.21
CA HIS A 214 15.75 -8.41 -6.50
C HIS A 214 14.35 -8.82 -6.00
N ASN A 215 13.88 -9.99 -6.42
CA ASN A 215 12.57 -10.59 -6.11
C ASN A 215 11.33 -9.86 -6.67
N LEU A 216 11.49 -8.93 -7.63
CA LEU A 216 10.37 -8.31 -8.36
C LEU A 216 9.94 -9.15 -9.58
N ASP A 217 8.63 -9.12 -9.88
CA ASP A 217 7.97 -9.72 -11.06
C ASP A 217 7.59 -8.69 -12.16
N GLU A 218 6.96 -9.14 -13.26
CA GLU A 218 6.55 -8.23 -14.35
C GLU A 218 5.45 -7.22 -13.99
N ASN A 219 4.61 -7.51 -13.00
CA ASN A 219 3.56 -6.61 -12.52
C ASN A 219 4.16 -5.55 -11.58
N ASP A 220 5.09 -5.95 -10.71
CA ASP A 220 5.90 -5.02 -9.92
C ASP A 220 6.63 -4.01 -10.80
N LEU A 221 7.25 -4.47 -11.91
CA LEU A 221 8.00 -3.60 -12.83
C LEU A 221 7.12 -2.51 -13.49
N ARG A 222 5.83 -2.77 -13.71
CA ARG A 222 4.87 -1.78 -14.24
C ARG A 222 4.47 -0.75 -13.18
N ASN A 223 4.46 -1.16 -11.92
CA ASN A 223 4.02 -0.35 -10.78
C ASN A 223 5.17 0.34 -10.03
N LEU A 224 6.43 -0.01 -10.31
CA LEU A 224 7.62 0.63 -9.76
C LEU A 224 7.66 2.13 -10.07
N ARG A 225 8.02 2.93 -9.07
CA ARG A 225 8.14 4.39 -9.14
C ARG A 225 9.48 4.84 -8.54
N VAL A 226 10.06 5.90 -9.08
CA VAL A 226 11.25 6.54 -8.52
C VAL A 226 10.86 7.86 -7.85
N GLN A 227 11.16 7.96 -6.56
CA GLN A 227 10.96 9.16 -5.75
C GLN A 227 12.32 9.82 -5.50
N VAL A 228 12.45 11.11 -5.81
CA VAL A 228 13.66 11.88 -5.54
C VAL A 228 13.38 12.86 -4.40
N LEU A 229 13.88 12.53 -3.21
CA LEU A 229 13.93 13.47 -2.09
C LEU A 229 15.04 14.51 -2.33
N ARG A 230 14.67 15.79 -2.25
CA ARG A 230 15.61 16.91 -2.20
C ARG A 230 15.61 17.51 -0.80
N ILE A 231 16.79 17.97 -0.36
CA ILE A 231 16.93 18.76 0.86
C ILE A 231 16.38 20.17 0.57
N GLY A 232 15.07 20.33 0.75
CA GLY A 232 14.34 21.59 0.53
C GLY A 232 12.96 21.44 -0.12
N VAL A 233 11.93 21.26 0.72
CA VAL A 233 10.48 21.46 0.52
C VAL A 233 9.76 20.69 -0.62
N LEU A 234 10.37 20.47 -1.79
CA LEU A 234 9.74 19.86 -2.97
C LEU A 234 10.26 18.43 -3.23
N THR A 235 9.46 17.45 -2.83
CA THR A 235 9.55 16.05 -3.27
C THR A 235 8.99 15.93 -4.69
N PHE A 236 9.69 15.22 -5.57
CA PHE A 236 9.21 14.89 -6.92
C PHE A 236 9.11 13.38 -7.11
N PHE A 237 7.95 12.91 -7.57
CA PHE A 237 7.80 11.60 -8.21
C PHE A 237 8.08 11.76 -9.71
N ILE A 238 8.90 10.87 -10.28
CA ILE A 238 9.26 10.97 -11.69
C ILE A 238 8.86 9.68 -12.42
N LEU A 239 7.90 9.82 -13.34
CA LEU A 239 7.64 8.86 -14.42
C LEU A 239 8.74 9.00 -15.48
N GLY A 240 9.91 8.45 -15.17
CA GLY A 240 11.01 8.31 -16.14
C GLY A 240 10.80 7.13 -17.08
N PHE A 241 11.56 7.10 -18.18
CA PHE A 241 11.58 5.93 -19.06
C PHE A 241 12.44 4.82 -18.43
N CYS A 242 11.87 3.61 -18.43
CA CYS A 242 12.46 2.42 -17.84
C CYS A 242 13.02 1.53 -18.96
N ILE A 243 14.33 1.62 -19.23
CA ILE A 243 15.00 0.64 -20.11
C ILE A 243 15.27 -0.60 -19.27
N VAL A 244 14.36 -1.56 -19.35
CA VAL A 244 14.52 -2.90 -18.77
C VAL A 244 15.37 -3.74 -19.73
N ASP A 245 16.65 -3.96 -19.40
CA ASP A 245 17.37 -5.06 -20.01
C ASP A 245 16.84 -6.38 -19.43
N ARG A 246 16.06 -7.11 -20.25
CA ARG A 246 15.38 -8.35 -19.85
C ARG A 246 16.33 -9.46 -19.42
N LEU A 247 17.61 -9.40 -19.78
CA LEU A 247 18.59 -10.42 -19.41
C LEU A 247 19.28 -10.17 -18.06
N SER A 248 19.32 -8.92 -17.57
CA SER A 248 20.14 -8.54 -16.40
C SER A 248 19.38 -8.02 -15.18
N LYS A 249 18.07 -7.73 -15.31
CA LYS A 249 17.26 -7.03 -14.28
C LYS A 249 17.86 -5.68 -13.80
N GLN A 250 18.70 -5.05 -14.64
CA GLN A 250 19.19 -3.69 -14.39
C GLN A 250 18.25 -2.67 -15.01
N LEU A 251 17.94 -1.61 -14.25
CA LEU A 251 17.23 -0.44 -14.76
C LEU A 251 18.18 0.74 -14.91
N ALA A 252 18.21 1.35 -16.09
CA ALA A 252 18.87 2.63 -16.33
C ALA A 252 17.81 3.75 -16.46
N TRP A 253 17.86 4.74 -15.58
CA TRP A 253 16.98 5.91 -15.60
C TRP A 253 17.75 7.14 -16.10
N ILE A 254 17.14 7.85 -17.05
CA ILE A 254 17.59 9.17 -17.51
C ILE A 254 16.47 10.15 -17.17
N PHE A 255 16.74 11.10 -16.28
CA PHE A 255 15.75 12.08 -15.85
C PHE A 255 15.68 13.28 -16.82
N PRO A 256 14.59 13.49 -17.56
CA PRO A 256 14.31 14.78 -18.18
C PRO A 256 13.91 15.80 -17.10
N PRO A 257 14.10 17.12 -17.34
CA PRO A 257 13.85 18.13 -16.32
C PRO A 257 12.39 18.57 -16.30
N THR A 258 11.91 19.00 -15.14
CA THR A 258 10.66 19.73 -15.01
C THR A 258 10.73 21.07 -15.78
N ALA A 259 9.72 21.34 -16.61
CA ALA A 259 9.54 22.66 -17.18
C ALA A 259 9.18 23.65 -16.06
N ILE A 260 10.01 24.68 -15.84
CA ILE A 260 9.70 25.78 -14.91
C ILE A 260 8.63 26.66 -15.56
N GLY A 261 7.37 26.32 -15.30
CA GLY A 261 6.19 26.85 -15.98
C GLY A 261 5.78 28.26 -15.56
N HIS A 262 6.59 29.28 -15.87
CA HIS A 262 6.07 30.66 -15.90
C HIS A 262 5.12 30.83 -17.09
N ILE A 263 3.82 31.04 -16.82
CA ILE A 263 2.79 31.10 -17.86
C ILE A 263 2.89 32.40 -18.67
N LYS A 264 3.31 32.32 -19.94
CA LYS A 264 2.87 33.25 -21.00
C LYS A 264 2.95 32.68 -22.43
N ARG A 265 1.77 32.26 -22.92
CA ARG A 265 1.34 32.04 -24.32
C ARG A 265 2.41 31.98 -25.43
N ARG A 266 2.60 30.79 -26.03
CA ARG A 266 2.36 30.51 -27.47
C ARG A 266 2.35 28.98 -27.74
N ARG A 267 1.42 28.52 -28.58
CA ARG A 267 1.37 27.17 -29.19
C ARG A 267 2.03 27.22 -30.59
N PRO A 268 2.29 26.09 -31.27
CA PRO A 268 2.86 24.83 -30.76
C PRO A 268 4.05 24.35 -31.63
N ARG A 269 4.87 23.41 -31.12
CA ARG A 269 5.57 22.43 -31.98
C ARG A 269 5.57 21.07 -31.29
N PHE A 270 4.90 20.11 -31.91
CA PHE A 270 5.04 18.69 -31.60
C PHE A 270 6.38 18.20 -32.17
N VAL A 271 7.08 17.34 -31.41
CA VAL A 271 7.95 16.30 -31.96
C VAL A 271 7.65 15.03 -31.19
N THR A 272 6.78 14.20 -31.75
CA THR A 272 6.34 12.91 -31.20
C THR A 272 6.82 11.76 -32.07
N GLY A 273 7.28 10.69 -31.43
CA GLY A 273 7.48 9.34 -31.96
C GLY A 273 7.42 8.39 -30.75
N LEU A 274 6.38 7.59 -30.46
CA LEU A 274 5.44 6.81 -31.30
C LEU A 274 6.14 5.73 -32.14
N PHE A 275 5.59 4.53 -32.34
CA PHE A 275 4.30 3.94 -31.94
C PHE A 275 4.56 2.69 -31.04
N PHE A 276 3.77 1.63 -30.83
CA PHE A 276 2.45 1.09 -31.26
C PHE A 276 1.96 0.15 -30.11
N SER A 277 0.68 -0.18 -29.89
CA SER A 277 -0.59 0.18 -30.58
C SER A 277 -1.66 0.57 -29.56
#